data_AF-A0A0F5ZYW3-F1
#
_entry.id   AF-A0A0F5ZYW3-F1
#
_cell.length_a   1.000
_cell.length_b   1.000
_cell.length_c   1.000
_cell.angle_alpha   90.00
_cell.angle_beta   90.00
_cell.angle_gamma   90.00
#
_symmetry.space_group_name_H-M   'P 1'
#
loop_
_entity.id
_entity.type
_entity.pdbx_description
1 polymer ?
#
loop_
_entity_poly.entity_id
_entity_poly.type
_entity_poly.pdbx_seq_one_letter_code
_entity_poly.pdbx_strand_id
1 'polypeptide(L)'
;MAFFAVIFLSVVGGILAGDHFHSYMVGFSLATIAVGCCYWLSFRHTKYPQLALLLLISGFAVKLGITVFGVMWSLERELITSPFIFALSYLFFSLVATYGYFKYREFWNKRMDAVKAKLQTT
;
A
#
# COMPACT_ATOMS: atom_id res chain seq x y z
N MET A 1 0.82 18.62 -3.40
CA MET A 1 2.24 18.70 -3.85
C MET A 1 2.92 17.34 -3.81
N ALA A 2 3.23 16.76 -2.64
CA ALA A 2 3.98 15.49 -2.55
C ALA A 2 3.33 14.29 -3.27
N PHE A 3 2.01 14.10 -3.15
CA PHE A 3 1.31 12.97 -3.80
C PHE A 3 1.41 12.97 -5.33
N PHE A 4 1.27 14.15 -5.93
CA PHE A 4 1.45 14.33 -7.37
C PHE A 4 2.89 14.01 -7.79
N ALA A 5 3.89 14.37 -6.98
CA ALA A 5 5.28 14.02 -7.25
C ALA A 5 5.51 12.50 -7.18
N VAL A 6 4.91 11.78 -6.21
CA VAL A 6 5.08 10.33 -6.11
C VAL A 6 4.32 9.59 -7.23
N ILE A 7 3.12 10.05 -7.61
CA ILE A 7 2.40 9.50 -8.78
C ILE A 7 3.20 9.76 -10.06
N PHE A 8 3.69 10.99 -10.25
CA PHE A 8 4.47 11.35 -11.42
C PHE A 8 5.75 10.50 -11.52
N LEU A 9 6.46 10.35 -10.42
CA LEU A 9 7.66 9.53 -10.33
C LEU A 9 7.37 8.04 -10.57
N SER A 10 6.23 7.55 -10.08
CA SER A 10 5.75 6.19 -10.34
C SER A 10 5.47 5.98 -11.84
N VAL A 11 4.73 6.89 -12.49
CA VAL A 11 4.42 6.84 -13.94
C VAL A 11 5.69 6.95 -14.78
N VAL A 12 6.59 7.87 -14.45
CA VAL A 12 7.89 8.02 -15.13
C VAL A 12 8.75 6.77 -14.94
N GLY A 13 8.75 6.16 -13.75
CA GLY A 13 9.44 4.90 -13.49
C GLY A 13 8.87 3.73 -14.30
N GLY A 14 7.57 3.72 -14.59
CA GLY A 14 6.94 2.74 -15.47
C GLY A 14 7.32 2.91 -16.94
N ILE A 15 7.44 4.16 -17.41
CA ILE A 15 7.88 4.49 -18.78
C ILE A 15 9.38 4.15 -18.96
N LEU A 16 10.20 4.39 -17.94
CA LEU A 16 11.64 4.05 -17.96
C LEU A 16 11.89 2.53 -17.86
N ALA A 17 10.98 1.76 -17.27
CA ALA A 17 11.15 0.32 -17.09
C ALA A 17 10.93 -0.50 -18.37
N GLY A 18 10.91 0.12 -19.56
CA GLY A 18 10.55 -0.46 -20.87
C GLY A 18 10.92 -1.93 -21.08
N ASP A 19 12.21 -2.28 -20.97
CA ASP A 19 12.68 -3.66 -21.20
C ASP A 19 12.39 -4.65 -20.06
N HIS A 20 12.01 -4.15 -18.87
CA HIS A 20 11.76 -4.95 -17.65
C HIS A 20 10.36 -4.71 -17.06
N PHE A 21 9.37 -4.48 -17.92
CA PHE A 21 7.99 -4.19 -17.51
C PHE A 21 7.39 -5.26 -16.58
N HIS A 22 7.78 -6.54 -16.76
CA HIS A 22 7.28 -7.63 -15.93
C HIS A 22 7.70 -7.49 -14.46
N SER A 23 8.96 -7.14 -14.21
CA SER A 23 9.47 -6.93 -12.85
C SER A 23 8.87 -5.68 -12.21
N TYR A 24 8.56 -4.66 -13.01
CA TYR A 24 7.85 -3.47 -12.55
C TYR A 24 6.41 -3.79 -12.11
N MET A 25 5.67 -4.57 -12.90
CA MET A 25 4.28 -4.97 -12.61
C MET A 25 4.18 -5.87 -11.37
N VAL A 26 5.16 -6.74 -11.16
CA VAL A 26 5.28 -7.56 -9.95
C VAL A 26 5.52 -6.69 -8.71
N GLY A 27 6.40 -5.69 -8.82
CA GLY A 27 6.61 -4.71 -7.74
C GLY A 27 5.33 -3.94 -7.39
N PHE A 28 4.55 -3.54 -8.39
CA PHE A 28 3.26 -2.86 -8.21
C PHE A 28 2.22 -3.73 -7.49
N SER A 29 2.02 -4.96 -7.96
CA SER A 29 1.01 -5.87 -7.39
C SER A 29 1.36 -6.24 -5.95
N LEU A 30 2.64 -6.56 -5.68
CA LEU A 30 3.14 -6.83 -4.33
C LEU A 30 2.96 -5.66 -3.38
N ALA A 31 3.34 -4.45 -3.80
CA ALA A 31 3.21 -3.25 -2.98
C ALA A 31 1.74 -2.97 -2.65
N THR A 32 0.84 -3.11 -3.62
CA THR A 32 -0.59 -2.83 -3.43
C THR A 32 -1.24 -3.84 -2.48
N ILE A 33 -0.95 -5.14 -2.66
CA ILE A 33 -1.49 -6.20 -1.80
C ILE A 33 -0.92 -6.08 -0.38
N ALA A 34 0.40 -5.90 -0.24
CA ALA A 34 1.05 -5.81 1.07
C ALA A 34 0.55 -4.61 1.87
N VAL A 35 0.45 -3.43 1.24
CA VAL A 35 -0.06 -2.22 1.91
C VAL A 35 -1.57 -2.31 2.17
N GLY A 36 -2.35 -2.87 1.24
CA GLY A 36 -3.79 -3.05 1.42
C GLY A 36 -4.14 -3.98 2.59
N CYS A 37 -3.49 -5.15 2.67
CA CYS A 37 -3.65 -6.07 3.80
C CYS A 37 -3.19 -5.44 5.12
N CYS A 38 -2.05 -4.73 5.12
CA CYS A 38 -1.56 -4.02 6.30
C CYS A 38 -2.58 -2.97 6.77
N TYR A 39 -3.07 -2.13 5.87
CA TYR A 39 -4.05 -1.08 6.19
C TYR A 39 -5.33 -1.67 6.78
N TRP A 40 -5.84 -2.75 6.17
CA TRP A 40 -7.06 -3.41 6.61
C TRP A 40 -6.97 -3.94 8.05
N LEU A 41 -5.83 -4.54 8.40
CA LEU A 41 -5.61 -5.09 9.74
C LEU A 41 -5.32 -3.98 10.76
N SER A 42 -4.43 -3.05 10.44
CA SER A 42 -3.97 -2.03 11.39
C SER A 42 -5.03 -1.02 11.78
N PHE A 43 -6.00 -0.72 10.90
CA PHE A 43 -7.01 0.33 11.15
C PHE A 43 -8.42 -0.21 11.37
N ARG A 44 -8.54 -1.47 11.76
CA ARG A 44 -9.83 -2.03 12.16
C ARG A 44 -10.32 -1.35 13.44
N HIS A 45 -11.59 -0.92 13.43
CA HIS A 45 -12.17 -0.14 14.52
C HIS A 45 -12.19 -0.96 15.82
N THR A 46 -11.42 -0.55 16.83
CA THR A 46 -11.37 -1.18 18.16
C THR A 46 -11.48 -0.13 19.25
N LYS A 47 -12.12 -0.49 20.37
CA LYS A 47 -12.28 0.40 21.53
C LYS A 47 -11.14 0.31 22.55
N TYR A 48 -10.31 -0.74 22.46
CA TYR A 48 -9.24 -0.99 23.42
C TYR A 48 -7.87 -0.62 22.83
N PRO A 49 -7.07 0.25 23.49
CA PRO A 49 -5.79 0.71 22.96
C PRO A 49 -4.75 -0.41 22.81
N GLN A 50 -4.77 -1.41 23.70
CA GLN A 50 -3.88 -2.58 23.62
C GLN A 50 -4.16 -3.43 22.37
N LEU A 51 -5.43 -3.58 21.99
CA LEU A 51 -5.81 -4.31 20.77
C LEU A 51 -5.44 -3.53 19.51
N ALA A 52 -5.48 -2.19 19.55
CA ALA A 52 -5.04 -1.36 18.43
C ALA A 52 -3.55 -1.55 18.13
N LEU A 53 -2.70 -1.62 19.17
CA LEU A 53 -1.28 -1.94 19.01
C LEU A 53 -1.06 -3.35 18.46
N LEU A 54 -1.81 -4.34 18.95
CA LEU A 54 -1.70 -5.71 18.45
C LEU A 54 -2.06 -5.79 16.96
N LEU A 55 -3.13 -5.10 16.55
CA LEU A 55 -3.57 -5.02 15.15
C LEU A 55 -2.56 -4.27 14.26
N LEU A 56 -1.86 -3.26 14.80
CA LEU A 56 -0.79 -2.58 14.11
C LEU A 56 0.40 -3.52 13.87
N ILE A 57 0.83 -4.24 14.90
CA ILE A 57 1.94 -5.19 14.82
C ILE A 57 1.59 -6.35 13.87
N SER A 58 0.36 -6.86 13.93
CA SER A 58 -0.08 -7.94 13.03
C SER A 58 -0.15 -7.45 11.57
N GLY A 59 -0.63 -6.23 11.32
CA GLY A 59 -0.61 -5.63 9.98
C GLY A 59 0.82 -5.48 9.44
N PHE A 60 1.77 -5.07 10.28
CA PHE A 60 3.18 -4.99 9.91
C PHE A 60 3.79 -6.37 9.61
N ALA A 61 3.49 -7.37 10.44
CA ALA A 61 3.93 -8.75 10.24
C ALA A 61 3.39 -9.33 8.92
N VAL A 62 2.12 -9.06 8.59
CA VAL A 62 1.51 -9.45 7.32
C VAL A 62 2.17 -8.75 6.14
N LYS A 63 2.48 -7.45 6.26
CA LYS A 63 3.23 -6.73 5.22
C LYS A 63 4.56 -7.42 4.94
N LEU A 64 5.33 -7.75 5.98
CA LEU A 64 6.60 -8.46 5.84
C LEU A 64 6.42 -9.85 5.23
N GLY A 65 5.43 -10.62 5.71
CA GLY A 65 5.11 -11.94 5.17
C GLY A 65 4.83 -11.90 3.68
N ILE A 66 3.90 -11.03 3.25
CA ILE A 66 3.53 -10.88 1.84
C ILE A 66 4.76 -10.47 1.00
N THR A 67 5.61 -9.59 1.51
CA THR A 67 6.83 -9.19 0.78
C THR A 67 7.84 -10.32 0.63
N VAL A 68 8.11 -11.07 1.70
CA VAL A 68 9.08 -12.17 1.66
C VAL A 68 8.57 -13.28 0.76
N PHE A 69 7.34 -13.76 0.97
CA PHE A 69 6.75 -14.80 0.14
C PHE A 69 6.61 -14.37 -1.32
N GLY A 70 6.20 -13.13 -1.56
CA GLY A 70 6.06 -12.60 -2.91
C GLY A 70 7.38 -12.46 -3.64
N VAL A 71 8.44 -12.02 -2.96
CA VAL A 71 9.79 -11.94 -3.56
C VAL A 71 10.33 -13.34 -3.84
N MET A 72 10.23 -14.27 -2.88
CA MET A 72 10.68 -15.65 -3.07
C MET A 72 9.98 -16.32 -4.26
N TRP A 73 8.65 -16.22 -4.33
CA TRP A 73 7.86 -16.75 -5.43
C TRP A 73 8.19 -16.10 -6.78
N SER A 74 8.51 -14.80 -6.79
CA SER A 74 8.85 -14.08 -8.01
C SER A 74 10.25 -14.40 -8.53
N LEU A 75 11.18 -14.76 -7.63
CA LEU A 75 12.52 -15.23 -7.99
C LEU A 75 12.47 -16.64 -8.58
N GLU A 76 11.69 -17.55 -8.00
CA GLU A 76 11.53 -18.93 -8.50
C GLU A 76 10.99 -19.01 -9.93
N ARG A 77 10.19 -18.03 -10.35
CA ARG A 77 9.59 -17.98 -11.68
C ARG A 77 10.37 -17.11 -12.68
N GLU A 78 11.58 -16.67 -12.33
CA GLU A 78 12.42 -15.76 -13.15
C GLU A 78 11.68 -14.48 -13.61
N LEU A 79 10.65 -14.07 -12.86
CA LEU A 79 9.83 -12.89 -13.16
C LEU A 79 10.60 -11.58 -12.90
N ILE A 80 11.62 -11.66 -12.04
CA ILE A 80 12.54 -10.57 -11.71
C ILE A 80 13.77 -10.70 -12.60
N THR A 81 13.73 -10.07 -13.78
CA THR A 81 14.90 -9.96 -14.67
C THR A 81 15.91 -8.94 -14.12
N SER A 82 15.45 -7.94 -13.37
CA SER A 82 16.30 -6.97 -12.67
C SER A 82 15.80 -6.72 -11.23
N PRO A 83 16.53 -7.20 -10.21
CA PRO A 83 16.17 -6.98 -8.80
C PRO A 83 16.11 -5.51 -8.40
N PHE A 84 16.92 -4.66 -9.04
CA PHE A 84 16.96 -3.23 -8.76
C PHE A 84 15.67 -2.53 -9.19
N ILE A 85 15.18 -2.84 -10.40
CA ILE A 85 13.94 -2.26 -10.94
C ILE A 85 12.74 -2.73 -10.13
N PHE A 86 12.73 -4.00 -9.70
CA PHE A 86 11.72 -4.52 -8.78
C PHE A 86 11.69 -3.75 -7.45
N ALA A 87 12.84 -3.59 -6.78
CA ALA A 87 12.92 -2.92 -5.48
C ALA A 87 12.49 -1.44 -5.58
N LEU A 88 12.92 -0.76 -6.65
CA LEU A 88 12.58 0.63 -6.91
C LEU A 88 11.06 0.81 -7.16
N SER A 89 10.49 -0.05 -8.00
CA SER A 89 9.04 -0.10 -8.25
C SER A 89 8.27 -0.34 -6.94
N TYR A 90 8.65 -1.39 -6.20
CA TYR A 90 8.02 -1.75 -4.93
C TYR A 90 8.05 -0.59 -3.92
N LEU A 91 9.19 0.10 -3.79
CA LEU A 91 9.35 1.25 -2.89
C LEU A 91 8.39 2.38 -3.26
N PHE A 92 8.39 2.82 -4.53
CA PHE A 92 7.55 3.92 -4.97
C PHE A 92 6.07 3.58 -4.80
N PHE A 93 5.65 2.39 -5.21
CA PHE A 93 4.26 1.98 -5.05
C PHE A 93 3.85 1.78 -3.60
N SER A 94 4.76 1.32 -2.73
CA SER A 94 4.45 1.23 -1.30
C SER A 94 4.16 2.61 -0.71
N LEU A 95 4.89 3.64 -1.12
CA LEU A 95 4.63 5.03 -0.73
C LEU A 95 3.31 5.57 -1.30
N VAL A 96 3.06 5.38 -2.60
CA VAL A 96 1.80 5.81 -3.25
C VAL A 96 0.61 5.15 -2.57
N ALA A 97 0.65 3.82 -2.40
CA ALA A 97 -0.43 3.07 -1.80
C ALA A 97 -0.67 3.52 -0.35
N THR A 98 0.39 3.66 0.45
CA THR A 98 0.26 4.08 1.86
C THR A 98 -0.40 5.45 1.95
N TYR A 99 0.08 6.41 1.16
CA TYR A 99 -0.50 7.75 1.12
C TYR A 99 -1.95 7.74 0.62
N GLY A 100 -2.23 6.97 -0.44
CA GLY A 100 -3.57 6.79 -1.00
C GLY A 100 -4.55 6.25 0.04
N TYR A 101 -4.18 5.22 0.80
CA TYR A 101 -5.01 4.67 1.87
C TYR A 101 -5.24 5.67 3.01
N PHE A 102 -4.23 6.45 3.41
CA PHE A 102 -4.42 7.50 4.41
C PHE A 102 -5.35 8.61 3.93
N LYS A 103 -5.24 9.05 2.68
CA LYS A 103 -6.15 10.05 2.09
C LYS A 103 -7.56 9.52 1.92
N TYR A 104 -7.70 8.27 1.49
CA TYR A 104 -8.99 7.59 1.42
C TYR A 104 -9.67 7.54 2.80
N ARG A 105 -8.92 7.21 3.85
CA ARG A 105 -9.42 7.22 5.23
C ARG A 105 -9.86 8.61 5.68
N GLU A 106 -9.07 9.64 5.41
CA GLU A 106 -9.41 11.03 5.76
C GLU A 106 -10.73 11.45 5.09
N PHE A 107 -10.90 11.11 3.81
CA PHE A 107 -12.13 11.36 3.07
C PHE A 107 -13.33 10.62 3.66
N TRP A 108 -13.16 9.34 4.01
CA TRP A 108 -14.23 8.53 4.59
C TRP A 108 -14.68 9.04 5.96
N ASN A 109 -13.73 9.43 6.81
CA ASN A 109 -14.02 9.99 8.14
C ASN A 109 -14.83 11.30 8.02
N LYS A 110 -14.40 12.24 7.17
CA LYS A 110 -15.13 13.50 6.93
C LYS A 110 -16.56 13.26 6.48
N ARG A 111 -16.77 12.28 5.59
CA ARG A 111 -18.08 11.90 5.09
C ARG A 111 -18.96 11.30 6.20
N MET A 112 -18.39 10.46 7.06
CA MET A 112 -19.10 9.87 8.20
C MET A 112 -19.49 10.94 9.24
N ASP A 113 -18.63 11.92 9.50
CA ASP A 113 -18.91 13.01 10.43
C ASP A 113 -20.02 13.93 9.89
N ALA A 114 -20.02 14.23 8.59
CA ALA A 114 -21.10 14.98 7.95
C ALA A 114 -22.46 14.25 8.03
N VAL A 115 -22.47 12.92 7.87
CA VAL A 115 -23.70 12.10 8.02
C VAL A 115 -24.18 12.11 9.47
N LYS A 116 -23.29 11.95 10.45
CA LYS A 116 -23.64 12.02 11.88
C LYS A 116 -24.23 13.38 12.25
N ALA A 117 -23.64 14.47 11.78
CA ALA A 117 -24.15 15.82 12.01
C ALA A 117 -25.58 15.99 11.49
N LYS A 118 -25.87 15.45 10.29
CA LYS A 118 -27.22 15.51 9.69
C LYS A 118 -28.26 14.69 10.45
N LEU A 119 -27.87 13.56 11.05
CA LEU A 119 -28.74 12.70 11.86
C LEU A 119 -29.05 13.29 13.24
N GLN A 120 -28.18 14.13 13.80
CA GLN A 120 -28.40 14.77 15.11
C GLN A 120 -29.30 16.01 15.03
N THR A 121 -29.51 16.56 13.83
CA THR A 121 -30.37 17.72 13.58
C THR A 121 -31.81 17.36 13.20
N THR A 122 -32.16 16.07 13.17
CA THR A 122 -33.53 15.56 12.91
C THR A 122 -34.08 14.99 14.20
#